data_AF-A0A932D2G7-F1
#
_entry.id   AF-A0A932D2G7-F1
#
_cell.length_a   1.000
_cell.length_b   1.000
_cell.length_c   1.000
_cell.angle_alpha   90.00
_cell.angle_beta   90.00
_cell.angle_gamma   90.00
#
_symmetry.space_group_name_H-M   'P 1'
#
loop_
_entity.id
_entity.type
_entity.pdbx_description
1 polymer ?
#
loop_
_entity_poly.entity_id
_entity_poly.type
_entity_poly.pdbx_seq_one_letter_code
_entity_poly.pdbx_strand_id
1 'polypeptide(L)'
;MLTKRTTFEVVFSPTGRLLAPLFLLASVFLPPQGLGFDICLLHRLTGLPCPGCGLTRSITSLTHGNFQQAGAYHPFGLVIWLIFVALTVYTFLPAGLRARVASAAARNEAAIRPAYRLFITSFISFGVARFALDAFVGGGTP
;
A
#
# COMPACT_ATOMS: atom_id res chain seq x y z
N MET A 1 16.71 -27.42 -9.85
CA MET A 1 15.40 -27.14 -9.22
C MET A 1 15.40 -25.69 -8.78
N LEU A 2 14.87 -24.80 -9.63
CA LEU A 2 14.87 -23.35 -9.37
C LEU A 2 13.77 -23.04 -8.35
N THR A 3 14.17 -22.62 -7.16
CA THR A 3 13.32 -22.10 -6.09
C THR A 3 12.57 -20.88 -6.63
N LYS A 4 11.40 -21.10 -7.24
CA LYS A 4 10.45 -20.03 -7.55
C LYS A 4 10.02 -19.43 -6.22
N ARG A 5 10.70 -18.37 -5.78
CA ARG A 5 10.17 -17.46 -4.75
C ARG A 5 8.80 -17.03 -5.24
N THR A 6 7.76 -17.61 -4.66
CA THR A 6 6.38 -17.30 -5.00
C THR A 6 6.13 -15.86 -4.55
N THR A 7 5.33 -15.11 -5.30
CA THR A 7 4.97 -13.73 -4.94
C THR A 7 4.37 -13.66 -3.53
N PHE A 8 3.76 -14.77 -3.09
CA PHE A 8 3.23 -14.98 -1.75
C PHE A 8 4.31 -15.08 -0.67
N GLU A 9 5.46 -15.69 -0.92
CA GLU A 9 6.53 -15.80 0.08
C GLU A 9 7.12 -14.44 0.48
N VAL A 10 7.17 -13.50 -0.47
CA VAL A 10 7.62 -12.12 -0.22
C VAL A 10 6.62 -11.37 0.66
N VAL A 11 5.32 -11.53 0.36
CA VAL A 11 4.21 -10.91 1.09
C VAL A 11 4.06 -11.49 2.51
N PHE A 12 4.31 -12.80 2.70
CA PHE A 12 4.21 -13.51 3.98
C PHE A 12 5.55 -13.70 4.70
N SER A 13 6.57 -12.98 4.26
CA SER A 13 7.90 -12.98 4.88
C SER A 13 7.80 -12.62 6.38
N PRO A 14 8.72 -13.13 7.23
CA PRO A 14 8.75 -12.77 8.65
C PRO A 14 8.85 -11.26 8.88
N THR A 15 9.49 -10.53 7.97
CA THR A 15 9.55 -9.06 7.98
C THR A 15 8.19 -8.41 7.71
N GLY A 16 7.47 -8.83 6.67
CA GLY A 16 6.12 -8.32 6.37
C GLY A 16 5.13 -8.54 7.52
N ARG A 17 5.23 -9.70 8.21
CA ARG A 17 4.39 -10.06 9.35
C ARG A 17 4.56 -9.15 10.56
N LEU A 18 5.76 -8.60 10.79
CA LEU A 18 6.06 -7.68 11.89
C LEU A 18 5.78 -6.23 11.50
N LEU A 19 6.10 -5.85 10.26
CA LEU A 19 5.97 -4.47 9.79
C LEU A 19 4.51 -4.04 9.57
N ALA A 20 3.64 -4.94 9.09
CA ALA A 20 2.24 -4.60 8.84
C ALA A 20 1.46 -4.16 10.09
N PRO A 21 1.44 -4.92 11.20
CA PRO A 21 0.77 -4.48 12.44
C PRO A 21 1.44 -3.26 13.05
N LEU A 22 2.77 -3.16 12.99
CA LEU A 22 3.51 -1.99 13.48
C LEU A 22 3.11 -0.72 12.72
N PHE A 23 2.99 -0.81 11.40
CA PHE A 23 2.59 0.30 10.54
C PHE A 23 1.13 0.71 10.79
N LEU A 24 0.19 -0.24 10.90
CA LEU A 24 -1.19 0.07 11.25
C LEU A 24 -1.30 0.68 12.65
N LEU A 25 -0.59 0.12 13.63
CA LEU A 25 -0.56 0.67 14.98
C LEU A 25 -0.03 2.10 14.98
N ALA A 26 1.11 2.36 14.30
CA ALA A 26 1.65 3.70 14.14
C ALA A 26 0.65 4.65 13.46
N SER A 27 -0.08 4.18 12.45
CA SER A 27 -1.10 4.98 11.76
C SER A 27 -2.30 5.35 12.62
N VAL A 28 -2.59 4.61 13.70
CA VAL A 28 -3.61 5.01 14.69
C VAL A 28 -3.14 6.23 15.51
N PHE A 29 -1.86 6.29 15.84
CA PHE A 29 -1.26 7.41 16.57
C PHE A 29 -0.95 8.64 15.70
N LEU A 30 -0.99 8.50 14.37
CA LEU A 30 -0.83 9.63 13.46
C LEU A 30 -2.15 10.38 13.27
N PRO A 31 -2.12 11.73 13.26
CA PRO A 31 -3.31 12.53 12.94
C PRO A 31 -3.75 12.32 11.48
N PRO A 32 -5.06 12.24 11.19
CA PRO A 32 -5.60 11.97 9.85
C PRO A 32 -5.25 13.05 8.82
N GLN A 33 -5.14 14.30 9.26
CA GLN A 33 -4.66 15.43 8.45
C GLN A 33 -3.14 15.38 8.14
N GLY A 34 -2.40 14.41 8.71
CA GLY A 34 -0.94 14.40 8.72
C GLY A 34 -0.36 15.45 9.67
N LEU A 35 0.97 15.51 9.76
CA LEU A 35 1.70 16.41 10.67
C LEU A 35 1.64 17.91 10.26
N GLY A 36 0.76 18.30 9.33
CA GLY A 36 0.69 19.66 8.77
C GLY A 36 1.80 20.00 7.77
N PHE A 37 2.67 19.04 7.46
CA PHE A 37 3.84 19.21 6.62
C PHE A 37 3.92 18.09 5.57
N ASP A 38 4.42 18.40 4.37
CA ASP A 38 4.73 17.37 3.37
C ASP A 38 5.93 16.55 3.84
N ILE A 39 5.64 15.31 4.25
CA ILE A 39 6.63 14.30 4.64
C ILE A 39 7.34 13.68 3.43
N CYS A 40 6.83 13.91 2.22
CA CYS A 40 7.48 13.43 1.01
C CYS A 40 8.64 14.36 0.64
N LEU A 41 9.86 13.93 0.96
CA LEU A 41 11.08 14.65 0.60
C LEU A 41 11.20 14.88 -0.91
N LEU A 42 10.69 13.94 -1.72
CA LEU A 42 10.70 14.05 -3.18
C LEU A 42 9.79 15.18 -3.66
N HIS A 43 8.58 15.31 -3.10
CA HIS A 43 7.68 16.42 -3.41
C HIS A 43 8.28 17.76 -2.98
N ARG A 44 8.95 17.83 -1.82
CA ARG A 44 9.64 19.05 -1.39
C ARG A 44 10.84 19.43 -2.26
N LEU A 45 11.59 18.44 -2.76
CA LEU A 45 12.79 18.68 -3.56
C LEU A 45 12.49 18.93 -5.04
N THR A 46 11.44 18.29 -5.57
CA THR A 46 11.13 18.33 -7.01
C THR A 46 9.84 19.09 -7.35
N GLY A 47 9.01 19.44 -6.35
CA GLY A 47 7.68 20.00 -6.55
C GLY A 47 6.66 18.99 -7.10
N LEU A 48 7.10 17.80 -7.52
CA LEU A 48 6.28 16.85 -8.26
C LEU A 48 5.73 15.76 -7.32
N PRO A 49 4.45 15.39 -7.41
CA PRO A 49 3.89 14.30 -6.62
C PRO A 49 4.39 12.96 -7.14
N CYS A 50 4.91 12.13 -6.23
CA CYS A 50 5.39 10.78 -6.54
C CYS A 50 4.22 9.77 -6.51
N PRO A 51 4.39 8.54 -7.04
CA PRO A 51 3.33 7.52 -7.06
C PRO A 51 2.76 7.15 -5.69
N GLY A 52 3.47 7.46 -4.61
CA GLY A 52 3.03 7.21 -3.22
C GLY A 52 2.63 8.48 -2.46
N CYS A 53 2.64 9.66 -3.08
CA CYS A 53 2.26 10.90 -2.39
C CYS A 53 0.83 10.82 -1.87
N GLY A 54 0.63 11.14 -0.59
CA GLY A 54 -0.69 11.07 0.04
C GLY A 54 -1.15 9.67 0.47
N LEU A 55 -0.40 8.61 0.17
CA LEU A 55 -0.77 7.25 0.55
C LEU A 55 -0.86 7.06 2.07
N THR A 56 0.12 7.59 2.81
CA THR A 56 0.11 7.54 4.27
C THR A 56 -1.09 8.29 4.85
N ARG A 57 -1.42 9.48 4.34
CA ARG A 57 -2.60 10.26 4.78
C ARG A 57 -3.91 9.54 4.46
N SER A 58 -3.96 8.86 3.30
CA SER A 58 -5.10 8.03 2.93
C SER A 58 -5.29 6.86 3.90
N ILE A 59 -4.21 6.13 4.22
CA ILE A 59 -4.23 5.02 5.18
C ILE A 59 -4.64 5.52 6.58
N THR A 60 -4.05 6.62 7.07
CA THR A 60 -4.42 7.22 8.36
C THR A 60 -5.88 7.70 8.37
N SER A 61 -6.37 8.29 7.27
CA SER A 61 -7.78 8.67 7.19
C SER A 61 -8.70 7.44 7.23
N LEU A 62 -8.32 6.34 6.58
CA LEU A 62 -9.05 5.06 6.64
C LEU A 62 -9.05 4.45 8.04
N THR A 63 -7.92 4.47 8.75
CA THR A 63 -7.88 3.95 10.12
C THR A 63 -8.74 4.74 11.09
N HIS A 64 -8.92 6.05 10.84
CA HIS A 64 -9.83 6.91 11.61
C HIS A 64 -11.29 6.87 11.10
N GLY A 65 -11.61 6.07 10.07
CA GLY A 65 -12.96 5.91 9.53
C GLY A 65 -13.38 6.95 8.49
N ASN A 66 -12.49 7.84 8.06
CA ASN A 66 -12.75 8.88 7.07
C ASN A 66 -12.49 8.40 5.63
N PHE A 67 -13.39 7.57 5.10
CA PHE A 67 -13.26 6.99 3.75
C PHE A 67 -13.27 8.03 2.62
N GLN A 68 -14.10 9.07 2.76
CA GLN A 68 -14.21 10.13 1.75
C GLN A 68 -12.90 10.90 1.61
N GLN A 69 -12.31 11.29 2.75
CA GLN A 69 -11.05 12.02 2.78
C GLN A 69 -9.87 11.14 2.32
N ALA A 70 -9.91 9.84 2.66
CA ALA A 70 -8.92 8.89 2.20
C ALA A 70 -8.87 8.74 0.68
N GLY A 71 -10.04 8.64 0.03
CA GLY A 71 -10.14 8.56 -1.42
C GLY A 71 -9.63 9.84 -2.10
N ALA A 72 -9.88 11.00 -1.49
CA ALA A 72 -9.36 12.29 -1.96
C ALA A 72 -7.82 12.37 -1.86
N TYR A 73 -7.22 11.78 -0.82
CA TYR A 73 -5.75 11.74 -0.68
C TYR A 73 -5.09 10.78 -1.67
N HIS A 74 -5.60 9.55 -1.81
CA HIS A 74 -5.04 8.58 -2.74
C HIS A 74 -6.07 7.50 -3.12
N PRO A 75 -6.42 7.32 -4.40
CA PRO A 75 -7.44 6.35 -4.81
C PRO A 75 -7.04 4.90 -4.49
N PHE A 76 -5.74 4.56 -4.58
CA PHE A 76 -5.23 3.23 -4.20
C PHE A 76 -5.04 3.03 -2.70
N GLY A 77 -5.25 4.06 -1.87
CA GLY A 77 -5.04 3.95 -0.43
C GLY A 77 -5.93 2.90 0.23
N LEU A 78 -7.17 2.75 -0.25
CA LEU A 78 -8.09 1.71 0.24
C LEU A 78 -7.56 0.30 -0.02
N VAL A 79 -7.07 0.03 -1.23
CA VAL A 79 -6.56 -1.30 -1.59
C VAL A 79 -5.33 -1.64 -0.75
N ILE A 80 -4.42 -0.68 -0.60
CA ILE A 80 -3.19 -0.86 0.18
C ILE A 80 -3.51 -1.05 1.66
N TRP A 81 -4.43 -0.26 2.21
CA TRP A 81 -4.91 -0.41 3.58
C TRP A 81 -5.50 -1.80 3.82
N LEU A 82 -6.34 -2.31 2.91
CA LEU A 82 -6.90 -3.67 3.01
C LEU A 82 -5.82 -4.75 2.99
N ILE A 83 -4.75 -4.58 2.21
CA ILE A 83 -3.60 -5.50 2.21
C ILE A 83 -2.92 -5.50 3.59
N PHE A 84 -2.67 -4.32 4.17
CA PHE A 84 -2.07 -4.21 5.51
C PHE A 84 -2.95 -4.84 6.60
N VAL A 85 -4.27 -4.63 6.53
CA VAL A 85 -5.23 -5.24 7.46
C VAL A 85 -5.24 -6.75 7.31
N ALA A 86 -5.32 -7.28 6.08
CA ALA A 86 -5.30 -8.71 5.81
C ALA A 86 -4.01 -9.39 6.31
N LEU A 87 -2.85 -8.74 6.10
CA LEU A 87 -1.56 -9.20 6.63
C LEU A 87 -1.54 -9.22 8.17
N THR A 88 -2.07 -8.17 8.79
CA THR A 88 -2.16 -8.07 10.25
C THR A 88 -3.04 -9.19 10.82
N VAL A 89 -4.24 -9.37 10.26
CA VAL A 89 -5.15 -10.46 10.65
C VAL A 89 -4.46 -11.82 10.50
N TYR A 90 -3.77 -12.06 9.37
CA TYR A 90 -3.03 -13.30 9.17
C TYR A 90 -1.93 -13.54 10.23
N THR A 91 -1.23 -12.48 10.68
CA THR A 91 -0.25 -12.58 11.76
C THR A 91 -0.87 -12.99 13.10
N PHE A 92 -2.16 -12.74 13.33
CA PHE A 92 -2.89 -13.16 14.52
C PHE A 92 -3.62 -14.52 14.36
N LEU A 93 -3.75 -15.05 13.14
CA LEU A 93 -4.39 -16.36 12.91
C LEU A 93 -3.61 -17.52 13.56
N PRO A 94 -4.26 -18.60 14.04
CA PRO A 94 -3.56 -19.77 14.58
C PRO A 94 -2.76 -20.51 13.50
N ALA A 95 -1.68 -21.19 13.89
CA ALA A 95 -0.75 -21.85 12.97
C ALA A 95 -1.42 -22.84 12.00
N GLY A 96 -2.45 -23.57 12.46
CA GLY A 96 -3.24 -24.47 11.62
C GLY A 96 -4.02 -23.75 10.52
N LEU A 97 -4.58 -22.57 10.80
CA LEU A 97 -5.29 -21.78 9.81
C LEU A 97 -4.32 -21.07 8.86
N ARG A 98 -3.13 -20.66 9.35
CA ARG A 98 -2.04 -20.15 8.49
C ARG A 98 -1.59 -21.19 7.46
N ALA A 99 -1.40 -22.44 7.87
CA ALA A 99 -1.05 -23.53 6.95
C ALA A 99 -2.16 -23.78 5.90
N ARG A 100 -3.43 -23.66 6.30
CA ARG A 100 -4.57 -23.73 5.37
C ARG A 100 -4.60 -22.55 4.38
N VAL A 101 -4.37 -21.32 4.85
CA VAL A 101 -4.32 -20.13 4.00
C VAL A 101 -3.11 -20.19 3.06
N ALA A 102 -1.94 -20.61 3.54
CA ALA A 102 -0.74 -20.78 2.73
C ALA A 102 -0.95 -21.85 1.64
N SER A 103 -1.57 -22.99 1.99
CA SER A 103 -1.87 -24.03 1.00
C SER A 103 -2.97 -23.63 0.01
N ALA A 104 -3.99 -22.89 0.44
CA ALA A 104 -5.00 -22.33 -0.45
C ALA A 104 -4.44 -21.26 -1.39
N ALA A 105 -3.53 -20.43 -0.90
CA ALA A 105 -2.84 -19.43 -1.70
C ALA A 105 -1.87 -20.05 -2.71
N ALA A 106 -1.15 -21.10 -2.32
CA ALA A 106 -0.29 -21.86 -3.23
C ALA A 106 -1.09 -22.49 -4.38
N ARG A 107 -2.30 -23.01 -4.10
CA ARG A 107 -3.21 -23.54 -5.14
C ARG A 107 -3.69 -22.45 -6.11
N ASN A 108 -3.88 -21.22 -5.62
CA ASN A 108 -4.39 -20.10 -6.41
C ASN A 108 -3.29 -19.17 -6.94
N GLU A 109 -2.00 -19.49 -6.75
CA GLU A 109 -0.89 -18.61 -7.11
C GLU A 109 -0.91 -18.23 -8.59
N ALA A 110 -1.30 -19.16 -9.46
CA ALA A 110 -1.43 -18.92 -10.89
C ALA A 110 -2.41 -17.77 -11.23
N ALA A 111 -3.44 -17.57 -10.40
CA ALA A 111 -4.41 -16.48 -10.54
C ALA A 111 -4.04 -15.23 -9.74
N ILE A 112 -3.42 -15.39 -8.56
CA ILE A 112 -3.00 -14.27 -7.71
C ILE A 112 -1.82 -13.50 -8.34
N ARG A 113 -0.92 -14.21 -9.01
CA ARG A 113 0.27 -13.61 -9.63
C ARG A 113 -0.05 -12.56 -10.71
N PRO A 114 -0.92 -12.81 -11.71
CA PRO A 114 -1.30 -11.78 -12.66
C PRO A 114 -2.08 -10.65 -11.99
N ALA A 115 -2.93 -10.93 -11.00
CA ALA A 115 -3.67 -9.88 -10.27
C ALA A 115 -2.72 -8.92 -9.52
N TYR A 116 -1.73 -9.45 -8.81
CA TYR A 116 -0.71 -8.63 -8.14
C TYR A 116 0.14 -7.83 -9.13
N ARG A 117 0.53 -8.44 -10.26
CA ARG A 117 1.27 -7.74 -11.32
C ARG A 117 0.44 -6.61 -11.91
N LEU A 118 -0.83 -6.87 -12.25
CA LEU A 118 -1.76 -5.86 -12.75
C LEU A 118 -1.94 -4.72 -11.75
N PHE A 119 -2.04 -5.03 -10.46
CA PHE A 119 -2.13 -4.03 -9.41
C PHE A 119 -0.89 -3.13 -9.37
N ILE A 120 0.31 -3.72 -9.33
CA ILE A 120 1.57 -2.95 -9.33
C ILE A 120 1.72 -2.13 -10.59
N THR A 121 1.50 -2.72 -11.77
CA THR A 121 1.63 -2.00 -13.03
C THR A 121 0.62 -0.85 -13.09
N SER A 122 -0.62 -1.08 -12.66
CA SER A 122 -1.63 -0.01 -12.60
C SER A 122 -1.24 1.09 -11.62
N PHE A 123 -0.72 0.74 -10.45
CA PHE A 123 -0.26 1.70 -9.45
C PHE A 123 0.90 2.56 -9.97
N ILE A 124 1.91 1.93 -10.57
CA ILE A 124 3.06 2.63 -11.16
C ILE A 124 2.61 3.47 -12.35
N SER A 125 1.83 2.91 -13.28
CA SER A 125 1.33 3.64 -14.44
C SER A 125 0.46 4.83 -14.05
N PHE A 126 -0.42 4.70 -13.06
CA PHE A 126 -1.19 5.81 -12.54
C PHE A 126 -0.30 6.90 -11.93
N GLY A 127 0.70 6.51 -11.13
CA GLY A 127 1.61 7.47 -10.53
C GLY A 127 2.52 8.17 -11.55
N VAL A 128 2.96 7.45 -12.58
CA VAL A 128 3.71 8.03 -13.71
C VAL A 128 2.81 8.94 -14.56
N ALA A 129 1.57 8.55 -14.82
CA ALA A 129 0.61 9.38 -15.54
C ALA A 129 0.30 10.67 -14.77
N ARG A 130 0.11 10.56 -13.44
CA ARG A 130 -0.08 11.72 -12.56
C ARG A 130 1.15 12.62 -12.58
N PHE A 131 2.35 12.05 -12.38
CA PHE A 131 3.61 12.79 -12.46
C PHE A 131 3.77 13.50 -13.81
N ALA A 132 3.47 12.81 -14.91
CA ALA A 132 3.55 13.37 -16.24
C ALA A 132 2.52 14.49 -16.42
N LEU A 133 1.27 14.30 -15.99
CA LEU A 133 0.24 15.34 -16.03
C LEU A 133 0.67 16.57 -15.21
N ASP A 134 1.19 16.39 -14.00
CA ASP A 134 1.67 17.50 -13.17
C ASP A 134 2.93 18.16 -13.75
N ALA A 135 3.81 17.41 -14.43
CA ALA A 135 4.99 17.95 -15.11
C ALA A 135 4.64 18.69 -16.42
N PHE A 136 3.64 18.21 -17.18
CA PHE A 136 3.22 18.79 -18.47
C PHE A 136 2.19 19.92 -18.30
N VAL A 137 1.33 19.87 -17.28
CA VAL A 137 0.30 20.88 -16.98
C VAL A 137 0.81 21.90 -15.95
N GLY A 138 1.78 21.54 -15.11
CA GLY A 138 2.19 22.28 -13.91
C GLY A 138 3.57 22.92 -13.94
N GLY A 139 3.89 23.69 -14.98
CA GLY A 139 4.78 24.86 -14.86
C GLY A 139 4.18 25.98 -13.99
N GLY A 140 3.42 25.63 -12.94
CA GLY A 140 2.67 26.55 -12.12
C GLY A 140 1.66 25.82 -11.23
N THR A 141 1.99 25.67 -9.97
CA THR A 141 1.30 26.40 -8.89
C THR A 141 2.14 26.32 -7.60
N PRO A 142 2.04 27.34 -6.72
CA PRO A 142 2.99 27.61 -5.62
C PRO A 142 2.95 26.61 -4.46
#